data_AF-A0A109LRS7-F1
#
_entry.id   AF-A0A109LRS7-F1
#
_cell.length_a   1.000
_cell.length_b   1.000
_cell.length_c   1.000
_cell.angle_alpha   90.00
_cell.angle_beta   90.00
_cell.angle_gamma   90.00
#
_symmetry.space_group_name_H-M   'P 1'
#
loop_
_entity.id
_entity.type
_entity.pdbx_description
1 polymer ?
#
loop_
_entity_poly.entity_id
_entity_poly.type
_entity_poly.pdbx_seq_one_letter_code
_entity_poly.pdbx_strand_id
1 'polypeptide(L)'
;MDFLETLPPIPWRDRLDEFLTRCEDMPVPAREDAHAMAQSLCTLLRQAPDTVKKRFPLPEDDTLRALVKSGSIEQILLMITKPVGIMTSRAPSGYAIATIAVPELEIENSFSSSNSLAHAMTGAIAGAAIGIIAAEGERGSTEG
;
A
#
# COMPACT_ATOMS: atom_id res chain seq x y z
N MET A 1 -18.83 -20.56 -32.33
CA MET A 1 -18.04 -20.82 -31.11
C MET A 1 -17.32 -19.53 -30.80
N ASP A 2 -17.84 -18.73 -29.87
CA ASP A 2 -17.15 -17.57 -29.32
C ASP A 2 -17.29 -17.64 -27.81
N PHE A 3 -16.41 -18.43 -27.19
CA PHE A 3 -16.16 -18.37 -25.75
C PHE A 3 -15.05 -17.33 -25.53
N LEU A 4 -15.40 -16.05 -25.62
CA LEU A 4 -14.64 -15.05 -24.89
C LEU A 4 -15.05 -15.22 -23.42
N GLU A 5 -14.39 -16.16 -22.76
CA GLU A 5 -14.42 -16.29 -21.31
C GLU A 5 -13.93 -14.97 -20.73
N THR A 6 -14.88 -14.11 -20.37
CA THR A 6 -14.62 -13.00 -19.46
C THR A 6 -14.21 -13.63 -18.14
N LEU A 7 -12.90 -13.74 -17.90
CA LEU A 7 -12.36 -14.17 -16.63
C LEU A 7 -13.04 -13.34 -15.51
N PRO A 8 -13.48 -13.96 -14.41
CA PRO A 8 -14.07 -13.23 -13.31
C PRO A 8 -13.06 -12.18 -12.81
N PRO A 9 -13.53 -11.00 -12.36
CA PRO A 9 -12.64 -9.97 -11.86
C PRO A 9 -11.80 -10.53 -10.70
N ILE A 10 -10.47 -10.39 -10.81
CA ILE A 10 -9.54 -10.80 -9.75
C ILE A 10 -9.93 -10.05 -8.47
N PRO A 11 -10.15 -10.76 -7.33
CA PRO A 11 -10.42 -10.13 -6.05
C PRO A 11 -9.39 -9.05 -5.72
N TRP A 12 -9.84 -7.95 -5.12
CA TRP A 12 -8.96 -6.82 -4.80
C TRP A 12 -7.77 -7.23 -3.92
N ARG A 13 -8.01 -8.16 -2.99
CA ARG A 13 -6.96 -8.74 -2.13
C ARG A 13 -5.86 -9.40 -2.95
N ASP A 14 -6.22 -10.28 -3.89
CA ASP A 14 -5.25 -10.98 -4.73
C ASP A 14 -4.40 -10.01 -5.57
N ARG A 15 -5.02 -8.91 -6.05
CA ARG A 15 -4.28 -7.83 -6.75
C ARG A 15 -3.31 -7.11 -5.82
N LEU A 16 -3.64 -6.98 -4.54
CA LEU A 16 -2.76 -6.37 -3.55
C LEU A 16 -1.64 -7.33 -3.12
N ASP A 17 -1.92 -8.62 -3.01
CA ASP A 17 -0.92 -9.68 -2.76
C ASP A 17 0.09 -9.76 -3.92
N GLU A 18 -0.38 -9.73 -5.18
CA GLU A 18 0.49 -9.65 -6.36
C GLU A 18 1.34 -8.36 -6.34
N PHE A 19 0.74 -7.23 -5.97
CA PHE A 19 1.46 -5.97 -5.84
C PHE A 19 2.55 -6.04 -4.78
N LEU A 20 2.27 -6.63 -3.61
CA LEU A 20 3.26 -6.77 -2.54
C LEU A 20 4.40 -7.70 -2.96
N THR A 21 4.09 -8.82 -3.62
CA THR A 21 5.09 -9.73 -4.20
C THR A 21 6.04 -8.97 -5.13
N ARG A 22 5.50 -8.10 -5.99
CA ARG A 22 6.32 -7.24 -6.87
C ARG A 22 7.21 -6.25 -6.12
N CYS A 23 6.78 -5.76 -4.95
CA CYS A 23 7.65 -4.94 -4.10
C CYS A 23 8.82 -5.78 -3.58
N GLU A 24 8.54 -7.01 -3.12
CA GLU A 24 9.54 -7.93 -2.55
C GLU A 24 10.58 -8.36 -3.59
N ASP A 25 10.13 -8.59 -4.83
CA ASP A 25 10.98 -8.95 -5.98
C ASP A 25 11.88 -7.78 -6.45
N MET A 26 11.69 -6.57 -5.91
CA MET A 26 12.47 -5.37 -6.25
C MET A 26 13.20 -4.78 -5.03
N PRO A 27 14.22 -5.47 -4.47
CA PRO A 27 14.88 -5.03 -3.23
C PRO A 27 15.71 -3.73 -3.39
N VAL A 28 16.07 -3.37 -4.62
CA VAL A 28 16.85 -2.17 -4.97
C VAL A 28 16.15 -1.44 -6.13
N PRO A 29 14.99 -0.81 -5.90
CA PRO A 29 14.23 -0.16 -6.95
C PRO A 29 14.99 1.02 -7.56
N ALA A 30 14.85 1.25 -8.87
CA ALA A 30 15.20 2.55 -9.40
C ALA A 30 14.20 3.60 -8.89
N ARG A 31 14.57 4.89 -8.96
CA ARG A 31 13.70 5.97 -8.49
C ARG A 31 12.35 5.99 -9.23
N GLU A 32 12.39 5.77 -10.54
CA GLU A 32 11.20 5.75 -11.40
C GLU A 32 10.28 4.58 -11.06
N ASP A 33 10.86 3.40 -10.77
CA ASP A 33 10.09 2.23 -10.33
C ASP A 33 9.41 2.50 -8.99
N ALA A 34 10.13 3.03 -8.00
CA ALA A 34 9.55 3.37 -6.70
C ALA A 34 8.39 4.39 -6.83
N HIS A 35 8.51 5.35 -7.75
CA HIS A 35 7.43 6.29 -8.07
C HIS A 35 6.23 5.58 -8.71
N ALA A 36 6.46 4.74 -9.71
CA ALA A 36 5.42 3.99 -10.40
C ALA A 36 4.68 3.02 -9.46
N MET A 37 5.40 2.39 -8.53
CA MET A 37 4.81 1.52 -7.51
C MET A 37 3.93 2.30 -6.54
N ALA A 38 4.36 3.45 -6.05
CA ALA A 38 3.53 4.27 -5.17
C ALA A 38 2.25 4.80 -5.87
N GLN A 39 2.34 5.16 -7.16
CA GLN A 39 1.15 5.52 -7.96
C GLN A 39 0.21 4.33 -8.17
N SER A 40 0.78 3.15 -8.41
CA SER A 40 0.01 1.90 -8.54
C SER A 40 -0.70 1.56 -7.22
N LEU A 41 -0.03 1.73 -6.08
CA LEU A 41 -0.64 1.60 -4.76
C LEU A 41 -1.81 2.56 -4.58
N CYS A 42 -1.65 3.84 -4.94
CA CYS A 42 -2.75 4.82 -4.87
C CYS A 42 -3.95 4.38 -5.72
N THR A 43 -3.71 3.79 -6.88
CA THR A 43 -4.76 3.24 -7.75
C THR A 43 -5.48 2.06 -7.10
N LEU A 44 -4.73 1.15 -6.47
CA LEU A 44 -5.30 0.02 -5.71
C LEU A 44 -6.13 0.51 -4.52
N LEU A 45 -5.62 1.47 -3.73
CA LEU A 45 -6.32 2.03 -2.57
C LEU A 45 -7.64 2.73 -2.96
N ARG A 46 -7.69 3.38 -4.13
CA ARG A 46 -8.95 3.97 -4.64
C ARG A 46 -10.03 2.91 -4.87
N GLN A 47 -9.62 1.70 -5.25
CA GLN A 47 -10.50 0.57 -5.53
C GLN A 47 -10.73 -0.33 -4.30
N ALA A 48 -10.15 0.01 -3.15
CA ALA A 48 -10.20 -0.82 -1.96
C ALA A 48 -11.60 -0.86 -1.31
N PRO A 49 -11.87 -1.89 -0.49
CA PRO A 49 -13.01 -1.89 0.42
C PRO A 49 -12.99 -0.67 1.36
N ASP A 50 -14.17 -0.24 1.82
CA ASP A 50 -14.33 0.97 2.64
C ASP A 50 -13.51 0.95 3.92
N THR A 51 -13.24 -0.24 4.43
CA THR A 51 -12.57 -0.50 5.70
C THR A 51 -11.07 -0.24 5.61
N VAL A 52 -10.47 -0.50 4.45
CA VAL A 52 -9.13 -0.08 4.06
C VAL A 52 -9.12 1.43 3.75
N LYS A 53 -10.11 1.93 2.98
CA LYS A 53 -10.18 3.36 2.61
C LYS A 53 -10.25 4.30 3.82
N LYS A 54 -10.97 3.91 4.88
CA LYS A 54 -11.04 4.66 6.14
C LYS A 54 -9.67 4.83 6.81
N ARG A 55 -8.77 3.86 6.64
CA ARG A 55 -7.43 3.83 7.24
C ARG A 55 -6.36 4.43 6.34
N PHE A 56 -6.55 4.30 5.03
CA PHE A 56 -5.66 4.87 4.01
C PHE A 56 -6.43 5.81 3.06
N PRO A 57 -6.95 6.94 3.56
CA PRO A 57 -7.68 7.89 2.73
C PRO A 57 -6.72 8.57 1.74
N LEU A 58 -7.06 8.52 0.47
CA LEU A 58 -6.33 9.25 -0.56
C LEU A 58 -6.58 10.76 -0.42
N PRO A 59 -5.58 11.62 -0.71
CA PRO A 59 -5.81 13.05 -0.87
C PRO A 59 -6.84 13.31 -1.97
N GLU A 60 -7.47 14.49 -1.94
CA GLU A 60 -8.30 14.97 -3.04
C GLU A 60 -7.54 14.91 -4.38
N ASP A 61 -8.23 14.59 -5.46
CA ASP A 61 -7.60 14.28 -6.75
C ASP A 61 -6.73 15.42 -7.30
N ASP A 62 -7.10 16.68 -7.08
CA ASP A 62 -6.27 17.83 -7.48
C ASP A 62 -4.97 17.91 -6.69
N THR A 63 -5.04 17.67 -5.38
CA THR A 63 -3.86 17.60 -4.50
C THR A 63 -2.96 16.44 -4.89
N LEU A 64 -3.55 15.26 -5.13
CA LEU A 64 -2.81 14.08 -5.55
C LEU A 64 -2.12 14.31 -6.89
N ARG A 65 -2.81 14.88 -7.89
CA ARG A 65 -2.22 15.23 -9.19
C ARG A 65 -1.07 16.21 -9.06
N ALA A 66 -1.21 17.24 -8.22
CA ALA A 66 -0.17 18.23 -7.98
C ALA A 66 1.09 17.58 -7.36
N LEU A 67 0.91 16.73 -6.34
CA LEU A 67 2.00 16.03 -5.66
C LEU A 67 2.70 15.00 -6.56
N VAL A 68 1.94 14.31 -7.41
CA VAL A 68 2.50 13.40 -8.43
C VAL A 68 3.35 14.20 -9.41
N LYS A 69 2.86 15.34 -9.90
CA LYS A 69 3.58 16.20 -10.85
C LYS A 69 4.86 16.80 -10.25
N SER A 70 4.86 17.10 -8.94
CA SER A 70 6.05 17.58 -8.24
C SER A 70 7.03 16.48 -7.83
N GLY A 71 6.68 15.20 -8.05
CA GLY A 71 7.50 14.07 -7.62
C GLY A 71 7.52 13.87 -6.10
N SER A 72 6.56 14.42 -5.36
CA SER A 72 6.48 14.39 -3.90
C SER A 72 5.81 13.10 -3.37
N ILE A 73 6.28 11.95 -3.85
CA ILE A 73 5.66 10.64 -3.56
C ILE A 73 5.69 10.29 -2.07
N GLU A 74 6.81 10.53 -1.38
CA GLU A 74 6.89 10.28 0.07
C GLU A 74 5.86 11.10 0.85
N GLN A 75 5.56 12.32 0.41
CA GLN A 75 4.54 13.16 1.03
C GLN A 75 3.13 12.61 0.81
N ILE A 76 2.84 12.07 -0.37
CA ILE A 76 1.57 11.35 -0.63
C ILE A 76 1.45 10.18 0.34
N LEU A 77 2.50 9.35 0.43
CA LEU A 77 2.51 8.16 1.29
C LEU A 77 2.36 8.54 2.78
N LEU A 78 2.96 9.64 3.24
CA LEU A 78 2.78 10.14 4.61
C LEU A 78 1.35 10.64 4.86
N MET A 79 0.73 11.27 3.87
CA MET A 79 -0.64 11.77 4.00
C MET A 79 -1.65 10.64 4.12
N ILE A 80 -1.51 9.58 3.31
CA ILE A 80 -2.43 8.44 3.35
C ILE A 80 -2.31 7.64 4.65
N THR A 81 -1.17 7.69 5.32
CA THR A 81 -0.96 6.99 6.59
C THR A 81 -1.34 7.81 7.81
N LYS A 82 -1.83 9.05 7.68
CA LYS A 82 -2.20 9.89 8.84
C LYS A 82 -3.18 9.25 9.83
N PRO A 83 -4.20 8.49 9.39
CA PRO A 83 -5.14 7.86 10.34
C PRO A 83 -4.54 6.67 11.09
N VAL A 84 -3.38 6.16 10.65
CA VAL A 84 -2.69 5.01 11.25
C VAL A 84 -1.33 5.45 11.79
N GLY A 85 -0.69 4.59 12.57
CA GLY A 85 0.70 4.81 12.97
C GLY A 85 1.63 4.52 11.79
N ILE A 86 2.58 5.42 11.52
CA ILE A 86 3.74 5.11 10.67
C ILE A 86 5.04 5.45 11.40
N MET A 87 5.97 4.51 11.38
CA MET A 87 7.36 4.75 11.74
C MET A 87 8.22 4.55 10.49
N THR A 88 9.17 5.46 10.26
CA THR A 88 10.13 5.33 9.16
C THR A 88 11.53 5.54 9.68
N SER A 89 12.49 4.83 9.09
CA SER A 89 13.91 5.00 9.36
C SER A 89 14.69 4.89 8.05
N ARG A 90 15.72 5.73 7.89
CA ARG A 90 16.61 5.73 6.73
C ARG A 90 18.05 5.88 7.18
N ALA A 91 18.89 4.93 6.80
CA ALA A 91 20.32 4.97 7.02
C ALA A 91 21.03 5.85 5.97
N PRO A 92 22.24 6.38 6.27
CA PRO A 92 23.04 7.11 5.29
C PRO A 92 23.39 6.32 4.02
N SER A 93 23.38 4.98 4.08
CA SER A 93 23.56 4.08 2.93
C SER A 93 22.39 4.11 1.94
N GLY A 94 21.26 4.72 2.32
CA GLY A 94 20.01 4.69 1.55
C GLY A 94 19.06 3.59 1.98
N TYR A 95 19.51 2.61 2.77
CA TYR A 95 18.63 1.58 3.33
C TYR A 95 17.53 2.23 4.15
N ALA A 96 16.29 1.85 3.86
CA ALA A 96 15.09 2.39 4.48
C ALA A 96 14.19 1.27 4.96
N ILE A 97 13.51 1.52 6.08
CA ILE A 97 12.44 0.67 6.60
C ILE A 97 11.26 1.55 6.96
N ALA A 98 10.06 1.05 6.68
CA ALA A 98 8.81 1.65 7.12
C ALA A 98 7.97 0.60 7.83
N THR A 99 7.29 1.02 8.88
CA THR A 99 6.39 0.19 9.67
C THR A 99 5.06 0.90 9.77
N ILE A 100 3.97 0.22 9.40
CA ILE A 100 2.60 0.68 9.60
C ILE A 100 2.01 -0.08 10.78
N ALA A 101 1.44 0.65 11.73
CA ALA A 101 0.75 0.11 12.89
C ALA A 101 -0.71 0.55 12.90
N VAL A 102 -1.62 -0.40 13.09
CA VAL A 102 -3.06 -0.20 13.24
C VAL A 102 -3.48 -0.86 14.56
N PRO A 103 -3.26 -0.18 15.71
CA PRO A 103 -3.35 -0.80 17.03
C PRO A 103 -4.73 -1.39 17.35
N GLU A 104 -5.80 -0.77 16.87
CA GLU A 104 -7.17 -1.24 17.13
C GLU A 104 -7.53 -2.56 16.43
N LEU A 105 -6.67 -2.99 15.50
CA LEU A 105 -6.75 -4.27 14.80
C LEU A 105 -5.57 -5.20 15.12
N GLU A 106 -4.67 -4.81 16.03
CA GLU A 106 -3.44 -5.57 16.36
C GLU A 106 -2.55 -5.85 15.13
N ILE A 107 -2.55 -4.93 14.15
CA ILE A 107 -1.73 -5.06 12.93
C ILE A 107 -0.47 -4.22 13.08
N GLU A 108 0.68 -4.84 12.84
CA GLU A 108 1.96 -4.18 12.63
C GLU A 108 2.65 -4.81 11.43
N ASN A 109 2.93 -4.01 10.40
CA ASN A 109 3.57 -4.50 9.19
C ASN A 109 4.78 -3.65 8.83
N SER A 110 5.94 -4.29 8.70
CA SER A 110 7.20 -3.65 8.35
C SER A 110 7.65 -4.07 6.95
N PHE A 111 8.22 -3.12 6.20
CA PHE A 111 8.81 -3.39 4.91
C PHE A 111 10.10 -2.58 4.74
N SER A 112 11.12 -3.21 4.15
CA SER A 112 12.43 -2.61 3.96
C SER A 112 12.82 -2.50 2.49
N SER A 113 13.65 -1.52 2.17
CA SER A 113 14.13 -1.24 0.83
C SER A 113 15.57 -0.76 0.90
N SER A 114 16.42 -1.24 -0.01
CA SER A 114 17.85 -1.00 0.10
C SER A 114 18.27 0.45 -0.19
N ASN A 115 17.43 1.21 -0.90
CA ASN A 115 17.79 2.55 -1.38
C ASN A 115 16.62 3.55 -1.47
N SER A 116 15.39 3.18 -1.08
CA SER A 116 14.20 3.99 -1.34
C SER A 116 13.17 3.89 -0.22
N LEU A 117 12.95 5.00 0.51
CA LEU A 117 11.92 5.08 1.54
C LEU A 117 10.52 5.03 0.94
N ALA A 118 10.29 5.67 -0.22
CA ALA A 118 9.00 5.59 -0.90
C ALA A 118 8.60 4.13 -1.17
N HIS A 119 9.56 3.30 -1.61
CA HIS A 119 9.34 1.87 -1.79
C HIS A 119 9.07 1.16 -0.46
N ALA A 120 9.86 1.47 0.58
CA ALA A 120 9.64 0.91 1.91
C ALA A 120 8.23 1.19 2.46
N MET A 121 7.79 2.46 2.39
CA MET A 121 6.45 2.87 2.79
C MET A 121 5.37 2.20 1.95
N THR A 122 5.58 2.08 0.64
CA THR A 122 4.64 1.45 -0.30
C THR A 122 4.37 -0.01 0.07
N GLY A 123 5.42 -0.80 0.30
CA GLY A 123 5.28 -2.20 0.74
C GLY A 123 4.67 -2.31 2.15
N ALA A 124 5.03 -1.42 3.07
CA ALA A 124 4.49 -1.42 4.42
C ALA A 124 2.97 -1.17 4.44
N ILE A 125 2.50 -0.22 3.63
CA ILE A 125 1.07 0.10 3.48
C ILE A 125 0.32 -1.05 2.82
N ALA A 126 0.88 -1.65 1.76
CA ALA A 126 0.27 -2.80 1.10
C ALA A 126 0.08 -3.98 2.08
N GLY A 127 1.13 -4.36 2.83
CA GLY A 127 1.01 -5.44 3.81
C GLY A 127 0.03 -5.13 4.95
N ALA A 128 0.00 -3.89 5.45
CA ALA A 128 -0.98 -3.49 6.46
C ALA A 128 -2.43 -3.54 5.92
N ALA A 129 -2.63 -3.16 4.66
CA ALA A 129 -3.94 -3.25 4.01
C ALA A 129 -4.41 -4.71 3.82
N ILE A 130 -3.50 -5.65 3.55
CA ILE A 130 -3.82 -7.10 3.58
C ILE A 130 -4.25 -7.54 4.98
N GLY A 131 -3.50 -7.13 6.02
CA GLY A 131 -3.84 -7.42 7.41
C GLY A 131 -5.23 -6.91 7.81
N ILE A 132 -5.61 -5.70 7.36
CA ILE A 132 -6.93 -5.13 7.64
C ILE A 132 -8.04 -6.00 7.07
N ILE A 133 -7.91 -6.47 5.83
CA ILE A 133 -8.91 -7.34 5.20
C ILE A 133 -9.00 -8.69 5.92
N ALA A 134 -7.88 -9.26 6.34
CA ALA A 134 -7.86 -10.52 7.08
C ALA A 134 -8.62 -10.39 8.42
N ALA A 135 -8.36 -9.32 9.17
CA ALA A 135 -9.01 -9.06 10.46
C ALA A 135 -10.54 -8.88 10.34
N GLU A 136 -11.06 -8.46 9.19
CA GLU A 136 -12.51 -8.34 8.97
C GLU A 136 -13.18 -9.67 8.64
N GLY A 137 -12.51 -10.55 7.88
CA GLY A 137 -13.01 -11.89 7.62
C GLY A 137 -13.20 -12.72 8.89
N GLU A 138 -12.34 -12.50 9.89
CA GLU A 138 -12.40 -13.17 11.18
C GLU A 138 -13.56 -12.66 12.05
N ARG A 139 -13.83 -11.34 12.06
CA ARG A 139 -14.96 -10.76 12.82
C ARG A 139 -16.34 -11.13 12.26
N GLY A 140 -16.45 -11.37 10.96
CA GLY A 140 -17.70 -11.83 10.34
C GLY A 140 -18.03 -13.31 10.58
N SER A 141 -17.08 -14.10 11.07
CA SER A 141 -17.23 -15.55 11.29
C SER A 141 -17.65 -15.92 12.72
N THR A 142 -17.69 -14.95 13.64
CA THR A 142 -18.03 -15.15 15.07
C THR A 142 -19.49 -14.83 15.43
N GLU A 143 -20.34 -14.50 14.45
CA GLU A 143 -21.78 -14.21 14.67
C GLU A 143 -22.73 -15.24 14.03
N GLY A 144 -22.26 -16.48 13.78
CA GLY A 144 -23.06 -17.59 13.23
C GLY A 144 -23.59 -18.56 14.27
#